data_AF-A0A9D8N4U0-F1
#
_entry.id   AF-A0A9D8N4U0-F1
#
_cell.length_a   1.000
_cell.length_b   1.000
_cell.length_c   1.000
_cell.angle_alpha   90.00
_cell.angle_beta   90.00
_cell.angle_gamma   90.00
#
_symmetry.space_group_name_H-M   'P 1'
#
loop_
_entity.id
_entity.type
_entity.pdbx_description
1 polymer ?
#
loop_
_entity_poly.entity_id
_entity_poly.type
_entity_poly.pdbx_seq_one_letter_code
_entity_poly.pdbx_strand_id
1 'polypeptide(L)'
;EGIAAQFVDSGVDFISGGGTHFWNQRSDGRNLIEEMQAKGYTFVDKVEDIAGASGSKFLGLYDEYDLKGVNERGPALMESTLKALKMLDNKKGFFLMIEGSQIDDWGHRKKIGMVCEELLEFDQVLGEVLKFAERDGQTLVVVTADHATGGLTLLKGSIEDQTVMVNFSTSGHNGILVPVFAYGPRAEEFVGVHENGQVGQIISKILK
;
A
#
# COMPACT_ATOMS: atom_id res chain seq x y z
N GLU A 1 2.36 19.23 -0.79
CA GLU A 1 1.15 20.08 -0.92
C GLU A 1 0.42 19.97 -2.28
N GLY A 2 1.09 20.16 -3.43
CA GLY A 2 0.41 20.16 -4.74
C GLY A 2 -0.38 18.89 -5.06
N ILE A 3 0.18 17.71 -4.76
CA ILE A 3 -0.47 16.40 -4.98
C ILE A 3 -1.73 16.25 -4.10
N ALA A 4 -1.65 16.57 -2.80
CA ALA A 4 -2.81 16.49 -1.91
C ALA A 4 -4.00 17.34 -2.41
N ALA A 5 -3.73 18.52 -2.99
CA ALA A 5 -4.78 19.36 -3.57
C ALA A 5 -5.46 18.72 -4.80
N GLN A 6 -4.76 17.88 -5.57
CA GLN A 6 -5.35 17.18 -6.71
C GLN A 6 -6.33 16.08 -6.27
N PHE A 7 -6.18 15.51 -5.08
CA PHE A 7 -7.10 14.49 -4.57
C PHE A 7 -8.52 15.02 -4.38
N VAL A 8 -8.69 16.31 -4.05
CA VAL A 8 -10.00 16.95 -3.86
C VAL A 8 -10.91 16.79 -5.09
N ASP A 9 -10.34 16.80 -6.29
CA ASP A 9 -11.07 16.70 -7.56
C ASP A 9 -10.79 15.39 -8.32
N SER A 10 -10.03 14.46 -7.73
CA SER A 10 -9.62 13.20 -8.37
C SER A 10 -10.76 12.20 -8.58
N GLY A 11 -11.80 12.26 -7.74
CA GLY A 11 -12.89 11.28 -7.71
C GLY A 11 -12.55 9.96 -7.00
N VAL A 12 -11.39 9.83 -6.36
CA VAL A 12 -11.00 8.63 -5.59
C VAL A 12 -11.88 8.49 -4.35
N ASP A 13 -12.63 7.40 -4.24
CA ASP A 13 -13.60 7.21 -3.13
C ASP A 13 -12.94 6.83 -1.79
N PHE A 14 -11.75 6.22 -1.80
CA PHE A 14 -11.05 5.74 -0.61
C PHE A 14 -9.59 6.21 -0.60
N ILE A 15 -9.21 6.98 0.42
CA ILE A 15 -7.84 7.43 0.65
C ILE A 15 -7.50 7.11 2.11
N SER A 16 -6.36 6.45 2.34
CA SER A 16 -5.89 6.10 3.68
C SER A 16 -4.37 6.10 3.76
N GLY A 17 -3.80 6.71 4.80
CA GLY A 17 -2.36 6.78 4.99
C GLY A 17 -1.93 7.78 6.05
N GLY A 18 -0.71 8.31 5.91
CA GLY A 18 -0.23 9.44 6.71
C GLY A 18 -0.38 10.79 5.98
N GLY A 19 0.34 11.79 6.46
CA GLY A 19 0.59 13.03 5.73
C GLY A 19 -0.38 14.16 6.04
N THR A 20 -1.08 14.15 7.19
CA THR A 20 -2.07 15.18 7.55
C THR A 20 -1.56 16.62 7.36
N HIS A 21 -0.26 16.86 7.58
CA HIS A 21 0.40 18.14 7.34
C HIS A 21 0.07 18.73 5.96
N PHE A 22 0.13 17.90 4.91
CA PHE A 22 -0.10 18.34 3.53
C PHE A 22 -1.57 18.65 3.21
N TRP A 23 -2.49 18.28 4.11
CA TRP A 23 -3.92 18.47 3.97
C TRP A 23 -4.44 19.69 4.75
N ASN A 24 -3.92 19.99 5.94
CA ASN A 24 -4.45 21.05 6.80
C ASN A 24 -3.42 22.08 7.31
N GLN A 25 -2.13 21.87 7.11
CA GLN A 25 -1.07 22.82 7.49
C GLN A 25 -0.41 23.45 6.25
N ARG A 26 -1.24 23.88 5.30
CA ARG A 26 -0.79 24.26 3.97
C ARG A 26 -0.34 25.71 3.86
N SER A 27 0.67 25.96 3.05
CA SER A 27 1.17 27.31 2.75
C SER A 27 0.15 28.23 2.05
N ASP A 28 -0.83 27.64 1.34
CA ASP A 28 -1.91 28.36 0.64
C ASP A 28 -3.15 28.65 1.52
N GLY A 29 -3.11 28.26 2.81
CA GLY A 29 -4.17 28.49 3.78
C GLY A 29 -5.42 27.62 3.59
N ARG A 30 -5.42 26.66 2.66
CA ARG A 30 -6.55 25.73 2.48
C ARG A 30 -6.55 24.65 3.56
N ASN A 31 -7.76 24.23 3.95
CA ASN A 31 -7.97 23.00 4.72
C ASN A 31 -8.64 21.96 3.83
N LEU A 32 -7.83 21.09 3.23
CA LEU A 32 -8.32 20.06 2.31
C LEU A 32 -9.15 18.99 3.03
N ILE A 33 -8.96 18.79 4.34
CA ILE A 33 -9.80 17.86 5.10
C ILE A 33 -11.24 18.38 5.12
N GLU A 34 -11.43 19.67 5.39
CA GLU A 34 -12.75 20.30 5.35
C GLU A 34 -13.36 20.28 3.94
N GLU A 35 -12.54 20.52 2.90
CA GLU A 35 -13.00 20.42 1.51
C GLU A 35 -13.46 19.00 1.15
N MET A 36 -12.76 17.97 1.61
CA MET A 36 -13.15 16.57 1.42
C MET A 36 -14.41 16.23 2.21
N GLN A 37 -14.53 16.67 3.47
CA GLN A 37 -15.75 16.49 4.26
C GLN A 37 -16.96 17.15 3.60
N ALA A 38 -16.80 18.36 3.04
CA ALA A 38 -17.85 19.03 2.26
C ALA A 38 -18.26 18.24 1.01
N LYS A 39 -17.38 17.40 0.48
CA LYS A 39 -17.64 16.44 -0.62
C LYS A 39 -18.15 15.07 -0.16
N GLY A 40 -18.48 14.93 1.13
CA GLY A 40 -19.09 13.75 1.71
C GLY A 40 -18.11 12.66 2.13
N TYR A 41 -16.82 12.97 2.28
CA TYR A 41 -15.85 12.04 2.85
C TYR A 41 -16.02 11.97 4.36
N THR A 42 -16.04 10.74 4.88
CA THR A 42 -15.86 10.51 6.31
C THR A 42 -14.37 10.60 6.63
N PHE A 43 -14.00 11.58 7.44
CA PHE A 43 -12.63 11.76 7.92
C PHE A 43 -12.38 10.95 9.19
N VAL A 44 -11.25 10.24 9.23
CA VAL A 44 -10.80 9.45 10.38
C VAL A 44 -9.32 9.73 10.62
N ASP A 45 -8.96 10.13 11.83
CA ASP A 45 -7.58 10.46 12.23
C ASP A 45 -6.93 9.43 13.15
N LYS A 46 -7.63 8.33 13.44
CA LYS A 46 -7.19 7.27 14.35
C LYS A 46 -7.40 5.89 13.75
N VAL A 47 -6.42 5.01 13.94
CA VAL A 47 -6.43 3.65 13.38
C VAL A 47 -7.56 2.81 13.98
N GLU A 48 -7.83 2.96 15.28
CA GLU A 48 -8.89 2.24 16.00
C GLU A 48 -10.30 2.56 15.49
N ASP A 49 -10.50 3.71 14.84
CA ASP A 49 -11.80 4.18 14.38
C ASP A 49 -12.12 3.76 12.93
N ILE A 50 -11.15 3.18 12.20
CA ILE A 50 -11.28 2.80 10.79
C ILE A 50 -12.45 1.82 10.57
N ALA A 51 -12.49 0.75 11.36
CA ALA A 51 -13.49 -0.32 11.21
C ALA A 51 -14.93 0.18 11.46
N GLY A 52 -15.08 1.12 12.40
CA GLY A 52 -16.37 1.67 12.82
C GLY A 52 -16.90 2.79 11.94
N ALA A 53 -16.04 3.43 11.15
CA ALA A 53 -16.43 4.52 10.27
C ALA A 53 -17.49 4.08 9.25
N SER A 54 -18.44 4.95 8.93
CA SER A 54 -19.49 4.71 7.94
C SER A 54 -19.42 5.74 6.82
N GLY A 55 -20.14 5.53 5.72
CA GLY A 55 -20.13 6.40 4.54
C GLY A 55 -19.62 5.70 3.29
N SER A 56 -19.85 6.33 2.14
CA SER A 56 -19.44 5.82 0.82
C SER A 56 -18.12 6.39 0.33
N LYS A 57 -17.54 7.36 1.05
CA LYS A 57 -16.24 7.97 0.77
C LYS A 57 -15.45 8.12 2.05
N PHE A 58 -14.15 7.86 1.99
CA PHE A 58 -13.31 7.73 3.19
C PHE A 58 -11.98 8.46 3.03
N LEU A 59 -11.60 9.22 4.04
CA LEU A 59 -10.30 9.87 4.18
C LEU A 59 -9.70 9.51 5.55
N GLY A 60 -8.76 8.58 5.56
CA GLY A 60 -7.99 8.19 6.74
C GLY A 60 -6.61 8.83 6.74
N LEU A 61 -6.27 9.65 7.73
CA LEU A 61 -4.94 10.25 7.84
C LEU A 61 -4.44 10.19 9.29
N TYR A 62 -3.48 9.31 9.58
CA TYR A 62 -3.20 8.89 10.97
C TYR A 62 -1.95 9.51 11.60
N ASP A 63 -1.04 10.03 10.78
CA ASP A 63 0.20 10.67 11.22
C ASP A 63 0.44 11.98 10.43
N GLU A 64 1.31 12.84 10.96
CA GLU A 64 1.61 14.15 10.36
C GLU A 64 2.30 14.04 9.00
N TYR A 65 3.24 13.09 8.89
CA TYR A 65 4.00 12.76 7.69
C TYR A 65 3.83 11.27 7.42
N ASP A 66 4.92 10.51 7.33
CA ASP A 66 4.84 9.07 7.17
C ASP A 66 4.17 8.43 8.39
N LEU A 67 3.47 7.32 8.16
CA LEU A 67 3.03 6.49 9.26
C LEU A 67 4.25 6.06 10.08
N LYS A 68 4.07 5.87 11.39
CA LYS A 68 5.12 5.27 12.21
C LYS A 68 5.48 3.86 11.72
N GLY A 69 6.62 3.33 12.13
CA GLY A 69 7.01 1.95 11.79
C GLY A 69 5.99 0.92 12.28
N VAL A 70 5.99 -0.28 11.68
CA VAL A 70 5.07 -1.40 11.97
C VAL A 70 4.87 -1.67 13.48
N ASN A 71 5.88 -1.45 14.31
CA ASN A 71 5.81 -1.64 15.77
C ASN A 71 5.02 -0.57 16.53
N GLU A 72 4.69 0.56 15.89
CA GLU A 72 4.11 1.74 16.53
C GLU A 72 2.82 2.23 15.86
N ARG A 73 2.63 1.96 14.56
CA ARG A 73 1.44 2.42 13.80
C ARG A 73 0.18 1.58 14.05
N GLY A 74 0.28 0.48 14.80
CA GLY A 74 -0.82 -0.49 14.92
C GLY A 74 -1.19 -1.11 13.56
N PRO A 75 -2.40 -1.69 13.41
CA PRO A 75 -2.79 -2.41 12.20
C PRO A 75 -3.30 -1.49 11.08
N ALA A 76 -2.68 -0.31 10.90
CA ALA A 76 -3.18 0.74 10.00
C ALA A 76 -3.40 0.24 8.55
N LEU A 77 -2.45 -0.53 8.01
CA LEU A 77 -2.53 -1.06 6.65
C LEU A 77 -3.61 -2.14 6.52
N MET A 78 -3.67 -3.06 7.49
CA MET A 78 -4.68 -4.12 7.56
C MET A 78 -6.09 -3.55 7.67
N GLU A 79 -6.34 -2.68 8.65
CA GLU A 79 -7.67 -2.09 8.87
C GLU A 79 -8.12 -1.24 7.68
N SER A 80 -7.20 -0.45 7.10
CA SER A 80 -7.49 0.31 5.88
C SER A 80 -7.85 -0.59 4.72
N THR A 81 -7.13 -1.70 4.54
CA THR A 81 -7.38 -2.66 3.46
C THR A 81 -8.74 -3.34 3.62
N LEU A 82 -9.04 -3.88 4.80
CA LEU A 82 -10.33 -4.52 5.09
C LEU A 82 -11.50 -3.55 4.92
N LYS A 83 -11.31 -2.30 5.36
CA LYS A 83 -12.28 -1.22 5.17
C LYS A 83 -12.49 -0.90 3.68
N ALA A 84 -11.41 -0.75 2.91
CA ALA A 84 -11.47 -0.47 1.48
C ALA A 84 -12.20 -1.60 0.73
N LEU A 85 -11.82 -2.85 0.95
CA LEU A 85 -12.45 -4.02 0.35
C LEU A 85 -13.96 -4.07 0.65
N LYS A 86 -14.35 -3.82 1.91
CA LYS A 86 -15.76 -3.78 2.30
C LYS A 86 -16.53 -2.60 1.68
N MET A 87 -15.91 -1.43 1.60
CA MET A 87 -16.58 -0.20 1.15
C MET A 87 -16.70 -0.13 -0.37
N LEU A 88 -15.68 -0.62 -1.08
CA LEU A 88 -15.59 -0.54 -2.54
C LEU A 88 -16.26 -1.73 -3.24
N ASP A 89 -16.56 -2.83 -2.53
CA ASP A 89 -17.28 -3.98 -3.08
C ASP A 89 -18.68 -3.59 -3.60
N ASN A 90 -18.81 -3.49 -4.91
CA ASN A 90 -20.03 -3.07 -5.59
C ASN A 90 -20.12 -3.62 -7.03
N LYS A 91 -21.32 -3.56 -7.62
CA LYS A 91 -21.59 -4.15 -8.95
C LYS A 91 -20.82 -3.53 -10.13
N LYS A 92 -20.27 -2.32 -10.00
CA LYS A 92 -19.43 -1.70 -11.02
C LYS A 92 -17.97 -2.15 -10.94
N GLY A 93 -17.60 -2.88 -9.89
CA GLY A 93 -16.21 -3.17 -9.55
C GLY A 93 -15.52 -1.96 -8.92
N PHE A 94 -14.22 -2.12 -8.67
CA PHE A 94 -13.35 -1.09 -8.15
C PHE A 94 -11.91 -1.33 -8.58
N PHE A 95 -11.09 -0.30 -8.44
CA PHE A 95 -9.64 -0.40 -8.48
C PHE A 95 -9.10 0.03 -7.12
N LEU A 96 -8.18 -0.76 -6.56
CA LEU A 96 -7.56 -0.49 -5.28
C LEU A 96 -6.05 -0.71 -5.39
N MET A 97 -5.28 0.25 -4.90
CA MET A 97 -3.83 0.17 -4.75
C MET A 97 -3.51 0.15 -3.25
N ILE A 98 -2.69 -0.82 -2.83
CA ILE A 98 -2.26 -1.02 -1.44
C ILE A 98 -0.75 -1.04 -1.46
N GLU A 99 -0.12 -0.23 -0.61
CA GLU A 99 1.33 -0.05 -0.58
C GLU A 99 1.89 -0.33 0.82
N GLY A 100 2.85 -1.23 0.91
CA GLY A 100 3.70 -1.42 2.10
C GLY A 100 4.98 -0.59 2.01
N SER A 101 4.87 0.74 2.15
CA SER A 101 5.94 1.67 1.78
C SER A 101 7.21 1.54 2.61
N GLN A 102 7.11 1.19 3.89
CA GLN A 102 8.25 1.24 4.81
C GLN A 102 9.26 0.08 4.64
N ILE A 103 8.94 -0.93 3.83
CA ILE A 103 9.91 -1.96 3.43
C ILE A 103 11.15 -1.30 2.81
N ASP A 104 10.93 -0.31 1.95
CA ASP A 104 11.97 0.49 1.30
C ASP A 104 12.78 1.31 2.32
N ASP A 105 12.08 2.05 3.18
CA ASP A 105 12.65 2.89 4.22
C ASP A 105 13.64 2.12 5.12
N TRP A 106 13.24 0.94 5.57
CA TRP A 106 14.08 0.10 6.41
C TRP A 106 15.21 -0.58 5.62
N GLY A 107 15.00 -0.80 4.32
CA GLY A 107 16.04 -1.19 3.37
C GLY A 107 17.15 -0.13 3.25
N HIS A 108 16.79 1.14 3.08
CA HIS A 108 17.73 2.27 3.09
C HIS A 108 18.53 2.34 4.40
N ARG A 109 17.87 2.06 5.52
CA ARG A 109 18.47 2.06 6.88
C ARG A 109 19.22 0.77 7.21
N LYS A 110 19.24 -0.22 6.32
CA LYS A 110 19.91 -1.53 6.47
C LYS A 110 19.45 -2.29 7.72
N LYS A 111 18.15 -2.21 8.05
CA LYS A 111 17.57 -2.82 9.26
C LYS A 111 16.77 -4.06 8.87
N ILE A 112 17.47 -5.19 8.67
CA ILE A 112 16.82 -6.45 8.22
C ILE A 112 15.66 -6.89 9.11
N GLY A 113 15.77 -6.73 10.44
CA GLY A 113 14.67 -7.05 11.35
C GLY A 113 13.40 -6.26 11.01
N MET A 114 13.51 -4.95 10.80
CA MET A 114 12.37 -4.10 10.45
C MET A 114 11.86 -4.39 9.02
N VAL A 115 12.76 -4.66 8.06
CA VAL A 115 12.36 -5.11 6.72
C VAL A 115 11.50 -6.38 6.80
N CYS A 116 11.89 -7.35 7.64
CA CYS A 116 11.12 -8.57 7.84
C CYS A 116 9.76 -8.30 8.49
N GLU A 117 9.68 -7.44 9.52
CA GLU A 117 8.40 -7.11 10.16
C GLU A 117 7.43 -6.39 9.21
N GLU A 118 7.90 -5.42 8.41
CA GLU A 118 7.08 -4.73 7.41
C GLU A 118 6.62 -5.69 6.30
N LEU A 119 7.51 -6.57 5.83
CA LEU A 119 7.16 -7.58 4.83
C LEU A 119 6.15 -8.60 5.38
N LEU A 120 6.25 -8.96 6.67
CA LEU A 120 5.32 -9.85 7.33
C LEU A 120 3.93 -9.22 7.46
N GLU A 121 3.82 -7.94 7.82
CA GLU A 121 2.52 -7.25 7.80
C GLU A 121 1.94 -7.21 6.38
N PHE A 122 2.75 -6.87 5.38
CA PHE A 122 2.29 -6.84 3.99
C PHE A 122 1.83 -8.23 3.49
N ASP A 123 2.52 -9.31 3.88
CA ASP A 123 2.10 -10.70 3.59
C ASP A 123 0.75 -11.04 4.25
N GLN A 124 0.54 -10.64 5.50
CA GLN A 124 -0.75 -10.84 6.18
C GLN A 124 -1.88 -10.08 5.47
N VAL A 125 -1.63 -8.84 5.06
CA VAL A 125 -2.58 -8.02 4.29
C VAL A 125 -2.90 -8.68 2.94
N LEU A 126 -1.87 -9.15 2.22
CA LEU A 126 -2.04 -9.89 0.98
C LEU A 126 -2.89 -11.15 1.18
N GLY A 127 -2.72 -11.86 2.31
CA GLY A 127 -3.55 -13.00 2.67
C GLY A 127 -5.05 -12.68 2.72
N GLU A 128 -5.44 -11.53 3.31
CA GLU A 128 -6.83 -11.10 3.34
C GLU A 128 -7.34 -10.64 1.95
N VAL A 129 -6.49 -9.99 1.16
CA VAL A 129 -6.81 -9.62 -0.23
C VAL A 129 -7.05 -10.86 -1.09
N LEU A 130 -6.22 -11.90 -0.95
CA LEU A 130 -6.38 -13.16 -1.69
C LEU A 130 -7.66 -13.91 -1.26
N LYS A 131 -8.00 -13.92 0.04
CA LYS A 131 -9.29 -14.48 0.51
C LYS A 131 -10.49 -13.74 -0.08
N PHE A 132 -10.41 -12.41 -0.15
CA PHE A 132 -11.44 -11.62 -0.83
C PHE A 132 -11.56 -12.00 -2.30
N ALA A 133 -10.42 -12.05 -3.01
CA ALA A 133 -10.39 -12.36 -4.44
C ALA A 133 -10.88 -13.77 -4.76
N GLU A 134 -10.53 -14.77 -3.94
CA GLU A 134 -11.02 -16.14 -4.05
C GLU A 134 -12.55 -16.21 -3.87
N ARG A 135 -13.09 -15.49 -2.88
CA ARG A 135 -14.53 -15.43 -2.61
C ARG A 135 -15.31 -14.73 -3.73
N ASP A 136 -14.78 -13.62 -4.23
CA ASP A 136 -15.40 -12.84 -5.31
C ASP A 136 -15.32 -13.56 -6.65
N GLY A 137 -14.19 -14.22 -6.93
CA GLY A 137 -13.95 -14.99 -8.15
C GLY A 137 -13.84 -14.16 -9.43
N GLN A 138 -14.00 -12.84 -9.37
CA GLN A 138 -13.87 -11.89 -10.49
C GLN A 138 -12.77 -10.85 -10.24
N THR A 139 -12.06 -10.95 -9.12
CA THR A 139 -11.00 -10.02 -8.72
C THR A 139 -9.64 -10.50 -9.23
N LEU A 140 -8.94 -9.61 -9.94
CA LEU A 140 -7.53 -9.75 -10.28
C LEU A 140 -6.68 -9.08 -9.20
N VAL A 141 -5.74 -9.83 -8.63
CA VAL A 141 -4.72 -9.32 -7.70
C VAL A 141 -3.37 -9.32 -8.40
N VAL A 142 -2.68 -8.18 -8.37
CA VAL A 142 -1.31 -8.04 -8.89
C VAL A 142 -0.42 -7.52 -7.76
N VAL A 143 0.68 -8.21 -7.49
CA VAL A 143 1.66 -7.86 -6.45
C VAL A 143 3.01 -7.68 -7.11
N THR A 144 3.65 -6.54 -6.85
CA THR A 144 5.00 -6.23 -7.34
C THR A 144 5.67 -5.26 -6.38
N ALA A 145 6.95 -5.00 -6.60
CA ALA A 145 7.63 -3.82 -6.09
C ALA A 145 7.82 -2.78 -7.21
N ASP A 146 8.13 -1.55 -6.83
CA ASP A 146 8.56 -0.47 -7.72
C ASP A 146 10.07 -0.56 -8.02
N HIS A 147 10.87 -0.96 -7.03
CA HIS A 147 12.30 -1.29 -7.13
C HIS A 147 12.77 -2.17 -5.96
N ALA A 148 14.05 -2.57 -5.99
CA ALA A 148 14.71 -3.17 -4.84
C ALA A 148 15.63 -2.18 -4.14
N THR A 149 15.81 -2.36 -2.83
CA THR A 149 16.52 -1.39 -1.99
C THR A 149 17.58 -2.04 -1.12
N GLY A 150 18.69 -1.32 -0.93
CA GLY A 150 19.76 -1.69 -0.01
C GLY A 150 20.75 -2.74 -0.53
N GLY A 151 20.46 -3.35 -1.70
CA GLY A 151 21.30 -4.40 -2.28
C GLY A 151 21.45 -5.60 -1.33
N LEU A 152 20.33 -6.02 -0.75
CA LEU A 152 20.25 -7.10 0.23
C LEU A 152 20.73 -8.43 -0.38
N THR A 153 21.68 -9.08 0.29
CA THR A 153 22.17 -10.41 -0.07
C THR A 153 22.12 -11.32 1.15
N LEU A 154 21.57 -12.52 0.99
CA LEU A 154 21.64 -13.59 2.00
C LEU A 154 22.98 -14.33 1.83
N LEU A 155 23.82 -14.31 2.87
CA LEU A 155 25.18 -14.86 2.81
C LEU A 155 25.27 -16.28 3.38
N LYS A 156 24.64 -16.52 4.52
CA LYS A 156 24.65 -17.80 5.24
C LYS A 156 23.40 -17.91 6.11
N GLY A 157 22.98 -19.12 6.45
CA GLY A 157 22.00 -19.35 7.51
C GLY A 157 22.25 -20.68 8.21
N SER A 158 21.58 -20.86 9.35
CA SER A 158 21.55 -22.11 10.12
C SER A 158 20.12 -22.36 10.58
N ILE A 159 19.57 -23.52 10.22
CA ILE A 159 18.23 -23.93 10.67
C ILE A 159 18.26 -24.27 12.16
N GLU A 160 19.31 -24.97 12.61
CA GLU A 160 19.50 -25.34 14.02
C GLU A 160 19.58 -24.11 14.92
N ASP A 161 20.36 -23.11 14.51
CA ASP A 161 20.53 -21.87 15.28
C ASP A 161 19.43 -20.82 15.00
N GLN A 162 18.56 -21.08 14.02
CA GLN A 162 17.56 -20.13 13.51
C GLN A 162 18.17 -18.76 13.13
N THR A 163 19.33 -18.78 12.48
CA THR A 163 20.04 -17.55 12.08
C THR A 163 20.12 -17.39 10.58
N VAL A 164 20.10 -16.12 10.15
CA VAL A 164 20.42 -15.72 8.78
C VAL A 164 21.40 -14.55 8.84
N MET A 165 22.50 -14.68 8.11
CA MET A 165 23.49 -13.63 7.90
C MET A 165 23.20 -12.95 6.57
N VAL A 166 23.04 -11.63 6.63
CA VAL A 166 22.75 -10.80 5.46
C VAL A 166 23.76 -9.67 5.32
N ASN A 167 23.86 -9.12 4.11
CA ASN A 167 24.62 -7.91 3.83
C ASN A 167 23.82 -6.93 2.97
N PHE A 168 23.99 -5.64 3.22
CA PHE A 168 23.44 -4.54 2.42
C PHE A 168 24.57 -3.78 1.74
N SER A 169 24.71 -3.94 0.42
CA SER A 169 25.80 -3.33 -0.36
C SER A 169 25.63 -1.83 -0.58
N THR A 170 24.43 -1.28 -0.42
CA THR A 170 24.13 0.15 -0.62
C THR A 170 23.08 0.64 0.38
N SER A 171 22.94 1.95 0.53
CA SER A 171 21.81 2.60 1.21
C SER A 171 20.86 3.25 0.21
N GLY A 172 20.86 2.80 -1.05
CA GLY A 172 20.03 3.30 -2.13
C GLY A 172 19.29 2.17 -2.85
N HIS A 173 18.56 2.53 -3.90
CA HIS A 173 17.92 1.55 -4.77
C HIS A 173 18.95 0.82 -5.63
N ASN A 174 18.55 -0.31 -6.21
CA ASN A 174 19.35 -1.07 -7.16
C ASN A 174 18.50 -1.63 -8.30
N GLY A 175 19.15 -1.97 -9.43
CA GLY A 175 18.48 -2.34 -10.68
C GLY A 175 18.19 -3.83 -10.85
N ILE A 176 18.00 -4.58 -9.76
CA ILE A 176 17.56 -5.97 -9.88
C ILE A 176 16.11 -6.02 -10.37
N LEU A 177 15.78 -7.06 -11.14
CA LEU A 177 14.40 -7.31 -11.54
C LEU A 177 13.55 -7.59 -10.29
N VAL A 178 12.41 -6.91 -10.21
CA VAL A 178 11.39 -7.16 -9.19
C VAL A 178 10.36 -8.16 -9.73
N PRO A 179 9.89 -9.09 -8.90
CA PRO A 179 8.87 -10.04 -9.33
C PRO A 179 7.51 -9.36 -9.50
N VAL A 180 6.76 -9.80 -10.51
CA VAL A 180 5.33 -9.50 -10.66
C VAL A 180 4.57 -10.80 -10.46
N PHE A 181 3.76 -10.86 -9.41
CA PHE A 181 2.84 -11.96 -9.14
C PHE A 181 1.43 -11.55 -9.50
N ALA A 182 0.65 -12.47 -10.07
CA ALA A 182 -0.75 -12.22 -10.39
C ALA A 182 -1.63 -13.43 -10.02
N TYR A 183 -2.85 -13.16 -9.54
CA TYR A 183 -3.85 -14.15 -9.17
C TYR A 183 -5.24 -13.69 -9.64
N GLY A 184 -6.08 -14.64 -10.06
CA GLY A 184 -7.45 -14.37 -10.50
C GLY A 184 -7.60 -14.25 -12.02
N PRO A 185 -8.74 -13.75 -12.52
CA PRO A 185 -9.00 -13.63 -13.95
C PRO A 185 -7.94 -12.78 -14.65
N ARG A 186 -7.45 -13.26 -15.81
CA ARG A 186 -6.44 -12.59 -16.64
C ARG A 186 -5.04 -12.51 -16.04
N ALA A 187 -4.74 -13.28 -14.98
CA ALA A 187 -3.39 -13.35 -14.40
C ALA A 187 -2.32 -13.78 -15.43
N GLU A 188 -2.69 -14.55 -16.45
CA GLU A 188 -1.81 -14.98 -17.53
C GLU A 188 -1.22 -13.83 -18.35
N GLU A 189 -1.85 -12.64 -18.35
CA GLU A 189 -1.36 -11.45 -19.05
C GLU A 189 -0.05 -10.90 -18.44
N PHE A 190 0.27 -11.29 -17.20
CA PHE A 190 1.46 -10.84 -16.47
C PHE A 190 2.63 -11.83 -16.57
N VAL A 191 2.48 -12.95 -17.26
CA VAL A 191 3.57 -13.92 -17.47
C VAL A 191 4.65 -13.32 -18.35
N GLY A 192 5.92 -13.47 -17.97
CA GLY A 192 7.09 -13.04 -18.73
C GLY A 192 7.88 -11.93 -18.04
N VAL A 193 8.66 -11.21 -18.84
CA VAL A 193 9.46 -10.06 -18.39
C VAL A 193 8.84 -8.82 -18.99
N HIS A 194 8.51 -7.85 -18.12
CA HIS A 194 7.80 -6.63 -18.49
C HIS A 194 8.57 -5.41 -17.99
N GLU A 195 8.55 -4.35 -18.80
CA GLU A 195 8.84 -3.01 -18.31
C GLU A 195 7.72 -2.57 -17.36
N ASN A 196 8.02 -1.78 -16.33
CA ASN A 196 7.00 -1.32 -15.36
C ASN A 196 5.84 -0.56 -16.05
N GLY A 197 6.13 0.21 -17.10
CA GLY A 197 5.11 0.88 -17.91
C GLY A 197 4.18 -0.08 -18.65
N GLN A 198 4.65 -1.29 -19.01
CA GLN A 198 3.81 -2.32 -19.62
C GLN A 198 2.84 -2.93 -18.60
N VAL A 199 3.27 -3.12 -17.35
CA VAL A 199 2.40 -3.59 -16.25
C VAL A 199 1.20 -2.65 -16.08
N GLY A 200 1.44 -1.34 -16.03
CA GLY A 200 0.37 -0.34 -15.96
C GLY A 200 -0.56 -0.34 -17.18
N GLN A 201 -0.01 -0.54 -18.38
CA GLN A 201 -0.82 -0.67 -19.60
C GLN A 201 -1.69 -1.92 -19.61
N ILE A 202 -1.19 -3.05 -19.09
CA ILE A 202 -1.96 -4.30 -18.95
C ILE A 202 -3.14 -4.06 -18.01
N ILE A 203 -2.88 -3.51 -16.82
CA ILE A 203 -3.92 -3.17 -15.83
C ILE A 203 -4.99 -2.25 -16.45
N SER A 204 -4.58 -1.17 -17.11
CA SER A 204 -5.51 -0.23 -17.76
C SER A 204 -6.37 -0.88 -18.85
N LYS A 205 -5.84 -1.86 -19.61
CA LYS A 205 -6.62 -2.61 -20.60
C LYS A 205 -7.60 -3.59 -19.98
N ILE A 206 -7.40 -3.98 -18.72
CA ILE A 206 -8.25 -4.91 -17.97
C ILE A 206 -9.46 -4.19 -17.36
N LEU A 207 -9.25 -3.00 -16.80
CA LEU A 207 -10.25 -2.21 -16.06
C LEU A 207 -11.32 -1.52 -16.94
N LYS A 208 -11.88 -2.23 -17.93
CA LYS A 208 -12.89 -1.67 -18.84
C LYS A 208 -14.29 -1.61 -18.25
#